data_AF-A0A6J2X8V7-F1
#
_entry.id   AF-A0A6J2X8V7-F1
#
_cell.length_a   1.000
_cell.length_b   1.000
_cell.length_c   1.000
_cell.angle_alpha   90.00
_cell.angle_beta   90.00
_cell.angle_gamma   90.00
#
_symmetry.space_group_name_H-M   'P 1'
#
loop_
_entity.id
_entity.type
_entity.pdbx_description
1 polymer ?
#
loop_
_entity_poly.entity_id
_entity_poly.type
_entity_poly.pdbx_seq_one_letter_code
_entity_poly.pdbx_strand_id
1 'polypeptide(L)'
;MDNTVFQIDTRRLLERGTSVNGYCQSVFDKCDRNQDGFVSLEELTAFIKSNEQTPTSGPLTPIILNNYQRFDQNHDNKLDFEEFVEMITNDSFLKDFANLGNRYVKFLVPVSRRTVKLRRMHTITGMYEEEVKFKKTDVGMILLSIIQIALYYIGYNKPLIFDHLRRYEVWRYMTYMFTHSSTLHLFNNVIFQLAVGLPLEMVHGWRVIVIYCAGVLGGSLFQSVIYPDENLTGGSAGVHSFFTAHIATVIMNWREISQPIAQLIFFGFFTVCDTVYKYITYGNQNSTSYIAHLGGAICGLLVGVNILRNLRETRVERIIWWISFVIYTILMITLISLEIALNVFHLRPTS
;
A
#
# COMPACT_ATOMS: atom_id res chain seq x y z
N MET A 1 3.52 -2.23 -43.03
CA MET A 1 3.34 -0.86 -43.56
C MET A 1 2.12 -0.34 -42.82
N ASP A 2 2.18 0.43 -41.74
CA ASP A 2 3.24 1.27 -41.17
C ASP A 2 3.25 1.16 -39.64
N ASN A 3 4.44 0.99 -39.07
CA ASN A 3 4.70 1.14 -37.63
C ASN A 3 5.33 2.52 -37.40
N THR A 4 4.54 3.57 -37.47
CA THR A 4 4.92 4.89 -36.97
C THR A 4 4.43 5.03 -35.54
N VAL A 5 5.09 4.29 -34.63
CA VAL A 5 5.06 4.61 -33.20
C VAL A 5 5.82 5.91 -33.04
N PHE A 6 5.19 6.89 -32.40
CA PHE A 6 5.77 8.17 -32.01
C PHE A 6 7.16 7.97 -31.41
N GLN A 7 8.22 8.22 -32.17
CA GLN A 7 9.52 8.56 -31.62
C GLN A 7 9.33 9.91 -30.93
N ILE A 8 9.19 9.88 -29.62
CA ILE A 8 9.31 11.09 -28.81
C ILE A 8 10.78 11.49 -28.91
N ASP A 9 11.05 12.53 -29.68
CA ASP A 9 12.37 13.14 -29.83
C ASP A 9 12.77 13.77 -28.49
N THR A 10 13.58 13.06 -27.71
CA THR A 10 14.05 13.43 -26.38
C THR A 10 14.76 14.79 -26.38
N ARG A 11 15.38 15.19 -27.49
CA ARG A 11 15.96 16.54 -27.66
C ARG A 11 14.90 17.64 -27.59
N ARG A 12 13.69 17.40 -28.12
CA ARG A 12 12.57 18.36 -28.05
C ARG A 12 11.93 18.47 -26.66
N LEU A 13 12.06 17.45 -25.81
CA LEU A 13 11.60 17.51 -24.42
C LEU A 13 12.58 18.29 -23.53
N LEU A 14 13.88 18.19 -23.79
CA LEU A 14 14.91 19.01 -23.14
C LEU A 14 14.80 20.49 -23.53
N GLU A 15 14.38 20.79 -24.77
CA GLU A 15 14.17 22.16 -25.27
C GLU A 15 12.88 22.84 -24.74
N ARG A 16 11.87 22.09 -24.27
CA ARG A 16 10.61 22.64 -23.73
C ARG A 16 10.62 22.65 -22.20
N GLY A 17 11.42 23.57 -21.65
CA GLY A 17 11.66 23.71 -20.21
C GLY A 17 10.43 24.04 -19.35
N THR A 18 10.31 23.36 -18.19
CA THR A 18 10.60 23.93 -16.85
C THR A 18 10.20 22.98 -15.72
N SER A 19 9.12 22.18 -15.84
CA SER A 19 8.67 21.29 -14.75
C SER A 19 9.29 19.89 -14.76
N VAL A 20 9.42 19.26 -15.93
CA VAL A 20 9.99 17.91 -16.08
C VAL A 20 11.50 17.96 -15.79
N ASN A 21 12.19 18.98 -16.30
CA ASN A 21 13.61 19.16 -16.06
C ASN A 21 13.91 19.37 -14.56
N GLY A 22 13.06 20.14 -13.85
CA GLY A 22 13.20 20.33 -12.40
C GLY A 22 12.94 19.06 -11.57
N TYR A 23 11.98 18.21 -11.98
CA TYR A 23 11.76 16.91 -11.34
C TYR A 23 12.93 15.96 -11.58
N CYS A 24 13.37 15.80 -12.83
CA CYS A 24 14.51 14.97 -13.18
C CYS A 24 15.79 15.41 -12.45
N GLN A 25 16.04 16.72 -12.38
CA GLN A 25 17.14 17.29 -11.59
C GLN A 25 17.02 16.92 -10.11
N SER A 26 15.83 17.06 -9.50
CA SER A 26 15.65 16.71 -8.09
C SER A 26 15.86 15.22 -7.76
N VAL A 27 15.67 14.34 -8.75
CA VAL A 27 15.93 12.90 -8.61
C VAL A 27 17.40 12.59 -8.85
N PHE A 28 18.01 13.24 -9.85
CA PHE A 28 19.44 13.17 -10.12
C PHE A 28 20.24 13.61 -8.90
N ASP A 29 19.94 14.77 -8.33
CA ASP A 29 20.63 15.33 -7.15
C ASP A 29 20.48 14.46 -5.88
N LYS A 30 19.43 13.64 -5.80
CA LYS A 30 19.26 12.67 -4.70
C LYS A 30 20.05 11.38 -4.93
N CYS A 31 20.33 11.07 -6.19
CA CYS A 31 21.09 9.90 -6.59
C CYS A 31 22.59 10.18 -6.55
N ASP A 32 23.02 11.34 -7.05
CA ASP A 32 24.37 11.87 -6.97
C ASP A 32 24.69 12.30 -5.52
N ARG A 33 25.22 11.36 -4.75
CA ARG A 33 25.43 11.55 -3.31
C ARG A 33 26.73 12.28 -3.03
N ASN A 34 27.72 12.10 -3.90
CA ASN A 34 29.02 12.74 -3.78
C ASN A 34 29.06 14.14 -4.44
N GLN A 35 27.99 14.53 -5.16
CA GLN A 35 27.83 15.80 -5.87
C GLN A 35 28.90 16.02 -6.94
N ASP A 36 29.37 14.94 -7.58
CA ASP A 36 30.37 15.01 -8.64
C ASP A 36 29.76 15.34 -10.02
N GLY A 37 28.44 15.47 -10.10
CA GLY A 37 27.70 15.77 -11.32
C GLY A 37 27.41 14.55 -12.16
N PHE A 38 27.67 13.34 -11.64
CA PHE A 38 27.42 12.07 -12.28
C PHE A 38 26.75 11.09 -11.31
N VAL A 39 26.10 10.06 -11.86
CA VAL A 39 25.53 8.96 -11.06
C VAL A 39 26.32 7.69 -11.35
N SER A 40 27.06 7.21 -10.36
CA SER A 40 27.73 5.91 -10.46
C SER A 40 26.76 4.73 -10.30
N LEU A 41 27.16 3.54 -10.75
CA LEU A 41 26.38 2.31 -10.55
C LEU A 41 26.15 2.04 -9.05
N GLU A 42 27.14 2.35 -8.21
CA GLU A 42 27.06 2.19 -6.76
C GLU A 42 26.03 3.16 -6.17
N GLU A 43 26.02 4.42 -6.61
CA GLU A 43 25.06 5.43 -6.19
C GLU A 43 23.65 5.12 -6.67
N LEU A 44 23.47 4.70 -7.93
CA LEU A 44 22.18 4.28 -8.45
C LEU A 44 21.65 3.05 -7.69
N THR A 45 22.53 2.06 -7.47
CA THR A 45 22.17 0.86 -6.70
C THR A 45 21.86 1.23 -5.25
N ALA A 46 22.62 2.13 -4.63
CA ALA A 46 22.37 2.59 -3.26
C ALA A 46 21.09 3.41 -3.18
N PHE A 47 20.79 4.27 -4.16
CA PHE A 47 19.57 5.05 -4.24
C PHE A 47 18.35 4.14 -4.37
N ILE A 48 18.38 3.16 -5.28
CA ILE A 48 17.32 2.16 -5.43
C ILE A 48 17.18 1.32 -4.15
N LYS A 49 18.27 0.83 -3.59
CA LYS A 49 18.27 0.05 -2.33
C LYS A 49 17.84 0.87 -1.10
N SER A 50 18.11 2.16 -1.08
CA SER A 50 17.71 3.05 0.02
C SER A 50 16.22 3.39 -0.02
N ASN A 51 15.62 3.33 -1.22
CA ASN A 51 14.19 3.50 -1.44
C ASN A 51 13.42 2.16 -1.45
N GLU A 52 14.10 1.02 -1.61
CA GLU A 52 13.56 -0.32 -1.39
C GLU A 52 13.71 -0.73 0.09
N GLN A 53 12.62 -0.82 0.84
CA GLN A 53 12.64 -1.30 2.24
C GLN A 53 12.84 -2.82 2.39
N THR A 54 13.37 -3.51 1.37
CA THR A 54 13.69 -4.94 1.41
C THR A 54 15.16 -5.17 1.07
N PRO A 55 15.92 -5.92 1.88
CA PRO A 55 17.29 -6.30 1.55
C PRO A 55 17.25 -7.30 0.38
N THR A 56 17.35 -6.80 -0.84
CA THR A 56 17.33 -7.58 -2.06
C THR A 56 18.73 -8.15 -2.32
N SER A 57 18.93 -9.42 -1.95
CA SER A 57 20.07 -10.25 -2.38
C SER A 57 19.76 -11.06 -3.65
N GLY A 58 18.68 -10.71 -4.38
CA GLY A 58 18.19 -11.36 -5.62
C GLY A 58 18.07 -10.40 -6.83
N PRO A 59 17.50 -10.84 -7.98
CA PRO A 59 17.87 -10.52 -9.38
C PRO A 59 17.62 -9.09 -9.89
N LEU A 60 17.51 -8.09 -9.03
CA LEU A 60 17.48 -6.67 -9.43
C LEU A 60 18.84 -6.20 -9.95
N THR A 61 19.94 -6.71 -9.37
CA THR A 61 21.30 -6.36 -9.78
C THR A 61 21.56 -6.55 -11.28
N PRO A 62 21.24 -7.69 -11.92
CA PRO A 62 21.43 -7.84 -13.36
C PRO A 62 20.53 -6.94 -14.21
N ILE A 63 19.34 -6.54 -13.74
CA ILE A 63 18.46 -5.62 -14.49
C ILE A 63 19.00 -4.19 -14.41
N ILE A 64 19.38 -3.74 -13.21
CA ILE A 64 19.99 -2.43 -12.99
C ILE A 64 21.31 -2.35 -13.76
N LEU A 65 22.16 -3.38 -13.66
CA LEU A 65 23.43 -3.43 -14.37
C LEU A 65 23.26 -3.41 -15.90
N ASN A 66 22.34 -4.20 -16.44
CA ASN A 66 22.10 -4.26 -17.88
C ASN A 66 21.52 -2.94 -18.42
N ASN A 67 20.64 -2.29 -17.65
CA ASN A 67 20.12 -0.97 -18.03
C ASN A 67 21.18 0.12 -17.87
N TYR A 68 21.95 0.12 -16.78
CA TYR A 68 23.05 1.06 -16.57
C TYR A 68 24.05 1.02 -17.73
N GLN A 69 24.53 -0.17 -18.10
CA GLN A 69 25.46 -0.36 -19.22
C GLN A 69 24.88 0.03 -20.58
N ARG A 70 23.54 0.04 -20.71
CA ARG A 70 22.86 0.38 -21.96
C ARG A 70 22.71 1.89 -22.16
N PHE A 71 22.62 2.65 -21.07
CA PHE A 71 22.42 4.11 -21.12
C PHE A 71 23.71 4.91 -20.85
N ASP A 72 24.76 4.25 -20.34
CA ASP A 72 26.14 4.75 -20.37
C ASP A 72 26.67 4.68 -21.82
N GLN A 73 26.38 5.72 -22.61
CA GLN A 73 26.69 5.78 -24.05
C GLN A 73 28.16 6.06 -24.29
N ASN A 74 28.78 6.82 -23.39
CA ASN A 74 30.19 7.19 -23.48
C ASN A 74 31.13 6.11 -22.87
N HIS A 75 30.57 5.09 -22.21
CA HIS A 75 31.24 3.96 -21.58
C HIS A 75 32.24 4.35 -20.49
N ASP A 76 31.98 5.44 -19.78
CA ASP A 76 32.82 5.93 -18.69
C ASP A 76 32.46 5.30 -17.32
N ASN A 77 31.48 4.39 -17.30
CA ASN A 77 30.90 3.76 -16.12
C ASN A 77 30.24 4.74 -15.15
N LYS A 78 29.82 5.90 -15.64
CA LYS A 78 29.02 6.90 -14.95
C LYS A 78 27.84 7.28 -15.85
N LEU A 79 26.79 7.85 -15.27
CA LEU A 79 25.70 8.45 -16.03
C LEU A 79 25.73 9.95 -15.81
N ASP A 80 25.90 10.72 -16.88
CA ASP A 80 25.67 12.15 -16.81
C ASP A 80 24.17 12.47 -16.73
N PHE A 81 23.83 13.75 -16.55
CA PHE A 81 22.43 14.16 -16.42
C PHE A 81 21.58 13.82 -17.65
N GLU A 82 22.14 13.93 -18.87
CA GLU A 82 21.42 13.65 -20.10
C GLU A 82 21.17 12.15 -20.27
N GLU A 83 22.20 11.32 -20.02
CA GLU A 83 22.12 9.85 -20.03
C GLU A 83 21.17 9.34 -18.95
N PHE A 84 21.19 9.94 -17.76
CA PHE A 84 20.27 9.60 -16.67
C PHE A 84 18.82 9.95 -17.04
N VAL A 85 18.58 11.14 -17.60
CA VAL A 85 17.26 11.54 -18.07
C VAL A 85 16.79 10.61 -19.19
N GLU A 86 17.66 10.27 -20.14
CA GLU A 86 17.35 9.33 -21.20
C GLU A 86 16.98 7.96 -20.63
N MET A 87 17.74 7.44 -19.66
CA MET A 87 17.44 6.18 -18.98
C MET A 87 16.04 6.18 -18.35
N ILE A 88 15.70 7.18 -17.53
CA ILE A 88 14.42 7.21 -16.80
C ILE A 88 13.22 7.58 -17.68
N THR A 89 13.46 8.20 -18.84
CA THR A 89 12.42 8.53 -19.83
C THR A 89 12.30 7.49 -20.95
N ASN A 90 13.21 6.52 -21.03
CA ASN A 90 13.20 5.51 -22.08
C ASN A 90 12.06 4.50 -21.90
N ASP A 91 11.27 4.29 -22.97
CA ASP A 91 10.16 3.34 -23.01
C ASP A 91 10.53 1.90 -22.61
N SER A 92 11.76 1.46 -22.86
CA SER A 92 12.19 0.10 -22.49
C SER A 92 12.53 -0.04 -21.01
N PHE A 93 13.12 0.97 -20.39
CA PHE A 93 13.33 1.03 -18.95
C PHE A 93 11.98 1.16 -18.23
N LEU A 94 11.09 2.02 -18.75
CA LEU A 94 9.70 2.12 -18.28
C LEU A 94 8.95 0.79 -18.47
N LYS A 95 9.21 0.03 -19.54
CA LYS A 95 8.67 -1.34 -19.72
C LYS A 95 9.24 -2.32 -18.71
N ASP A 96 10.52 -2.25 -18.33
CA ASP A 96 11.10 -3.12 -17.31
C ASP A 96 10.51 -2.83 -15.92
N PHE A 97 10.32 -1.56 -15.58
CA PHE A 97 9.57 -1.14 -14.39
C PHE A 97 8.11 -1.58 -14.45
N ALA A 98 7.45 -1.42 -15.60
CA ALA A 98 6.09 -1.91 -15.81
C ALA A 98 6.02 -3.45 -15.73
N ASN A 99 7.05 -4.16 -16.17
CA ASN A 99 7.16 -5.61 -16.05
C ASN A 99 7.35 -6.04 -14.59
N LEU A 100 8.11 -5.28 -13.79
CA LEU A 100 8.23 -5.48 -12.35
C LEU A 100 6.89 -5.25 -11.65
N GLY A 101 6.20 -4.15 -11.98
CA GLY A 101 4.83 -3.88 -11.54
C GLY A 101 3.84 -4.99 -11.94
N ASN A 102 3.92 -5.48 -13.18
CA ASN A 102 3.09 -6.59 -13.65
C ASN A 102 3.38 -7.91 -12.92
N ARG A 103 4.65 -8.18 -12.58
CA ARG A 103 5.02 -9.35 -11.75
C ARG A 103 4.47 -9.21 -10.34
N TYR A 104 4.58 -8.01 -9.75
CA TYR A 104 4.03 -7.72 -8.43
C TYR A 104 2.51 -7.88 -8.40
N VAL A 105 1.79 -7.29 -9.36
CA VAL A 105 0.33 -7.44 -9.47
C VAL A 105 -0.06 -8.91 -9.67
N LYS A 106 0.65 -9.68 -10.52
CA LYS A 106 0.40 -11.13 -10.66
C LYS A 106 0.73 -11.92 -9.39
N PHE A 107 1.67 -11.45 -8.59
CA PHE A 107 1.96 -12.02 -7.28
C PHE A 107 0.83 -11.71 -6.30
N LEU A 108 0.22 -10.54 -6.34
CA LEU A 108 -0.86 -10.12 -5.45
C LEU A 108 -2.22 -10.75 -5.79
N VAL A 109 -2.52 -10.86 -7.07
CA VAL A 109 -3.86 -11.22 -7.55
C VAL A 109 -3.97 -12.72 -7.80
N PRO A 110 -5.04 -13.39 -7.33
CA PRO A 110 -5.35 -14.76 -7.74
C PRO A 110 -5.53 -14.87 -9.26
N VAL A 111 -4.64 -15.62 -9.93
CA VAL A 111 -4.76 -15.96 -11.35
C VAL A 111 -5.37 -17.36 -11.46
N SER A 112 -6.62 -17.45 -11.93
CA SER A 112 -7.33 -18.73 -12.09
C SER A 112 -6.54 -19.70 -12.98
N ARG A 113 -5.86 -20.67 -12.37
CA ARG A 113 -5.21 -21.76 -13.11
C ARG A 113 -6.26 -22.76 -13.56
N ARG A 114 -6.75 -22.64 -14.79
CA ARG A 114 -7.22 -23.81 -15.54
C ARG A 114 -6.33 -24.08 -16.74
N THR A 115 -5.72 -25.26 -16.69
CA THR A 115 -5.18 -26.02 -17.81
C THR A 115 -6.11 -25.94 -19.01
N VAL A 116 -5.51 -25.64 -20.16
CA VAL A 116 -6.08 -25.80 -21.49
C VAL A 116 -6.63 -27.23 -21.62
N LYS A 117 -7.95 -27.38 -21.45
CA LYS A 117 -8.70 -28.46 -22.09
C LYS A 117 -9.73 -27.79 -22.98
N LEU A 118 -9.41 -27.80 -24.27
CA LEU A 118 -10.28 -27.40 -25.38
C LEU A 118 -11.70 -27.95 -25.18
N ARG A 119 -12.63 -27.08 -24.77
CA ARG A 119 -14.04 -27.25 -25.07
C ARG A 119 -14.66 -25.87 -25.19
N ARG A 120 -15.06 -25.52 -26.42
CA ARG A 120 -15.88 -24.35 -26.75
C ARG A 120 -17.07 -24.28 -25.78
N MET A 121 -17.03 -23.34 -24.85
CA MET A 121 -18.17 -22.67 -24.23
C MET A 121 -17.61 -21.52 -23.40
N HIS A 122 -18.02 -20.30 -23.76
CA HIS A 122 -17.93 -19.04 -23.00
C HIS A 122 -17.02 -19.06 -21.75
N THR A 123 -15.78 -18.65 -21.96
CA THR A 123 -14.67 -18.76 -21.01
C THR A 123 -14.78 -17.76 -19.86
N ILE A 124 -15.26 -18.24 -18.70
CA ILE A 124 -15.14 -17.58 -17.38
C ILE A 124 -13.67 -17.21 -17.05
N THR A 125 -12.69 -17.87 -17.67
CA THR A 125 -11.25 -17.60 -17.51
C THR A 125 -10.78 -16.29 -18.17
N GLY A 126 -11.43 -15.81 -19.24
CA GLY A 126 -11.06 -14.55 -19.90
C GLY A 126 -11.44 -13.30 -19.09
N MET A 127 -12.38 -13.44 -18.16
CA MET A 127 -12.84 -12.31 -17.33
C MET A 127 -11.79 -11.84 -16.31
N TYR A 128 -10.87 -12.72 -15.86
CA TYR A 128 -9.92 -12.37 -14.80
C TYR A 128 -8.66 -11.64 -15.29
N GLU A 129 -8.12 -12.02 -16.45
CA GLU A 129 -6.97 -11.32 -17.04
C GLU A 129 -7.34 -9.91 -17.52
N GLU A 130 -8.61 -9.69 -17.89
CA GLU A 130 -9.16 -8.36 -18.15
C GLU A 130 -9.48 -7.59 -16.87
N GLU A 131 -9.80 -8.26 -15.76
CA GLU A 131 -10.11 -7.63 -14.47
C GLU A 131 -8.90 -7.09 -13.71
N VAL A 132 -7.68 -7.53 -14.03
CA VAL A 132 -6.42 -7.00 -13.46
C VAL A 132 -5.98 -5.69 -14.14
N LYS A 133 -6.74 -5.21 -15.12
CA LYS A 133 -6.53 -3.88 -15.69
C LYS A 133 -7.20 -2.83 -14.82
N PHE A 134 -6.58 -1.66 -14.73
CA PHE A 134 -7.15 -0.51 -14.06
C PHE A 134 -8.50 -0.14 -14.71
N LYS A 135 -9.58 -0.19 -13.93
CA LYS A 135 -10.93 0.18 -14.36
C LYS A 135 -11.22 1.61 -13.91
N LYS A 136 -12.16 2.27 -14.61
CA LYS A 136 -12.66 3.59 -14.22
C LYS A 136 -13.26 3.63 -12.79
N THR A 137 -13.59 2.48 -12.23
CA THR A 137 -14.12 2.31 -10.87
C THR A 137 -13.04 2.24 -9.81
N ASP A 138 -11.78 2.03 -10.18
CA ASP A 138 -10.68 1.73 -9.25
C ASP A 138 -9.99 3.03 -8.81
N VAL A 139 -10.81 3.97 -8.37
CA VAL A 139 -10.41 5.35 -8.03
C VAL A 139 -10.42 5.60 -6.53
N GLY A 140 -10.93 4.67 -5.72
CA GLY A 140 -11.11 4.85 -4.29
C GLY A 140 -9.80 5.13 -3.56
N MET A 141 -8.78 4.30 -3.77
CA MET A 141 -7.46 4.51 -3.14
C MET A 141 -6.81 5.81 -3.57
N ILE A 142 -6.93 6.17 -4.86
CA ILE A 142 -6.37 7.40 -5.43
C ILE A 142 -7.08 8.63 -4.83
N LEU A 143 -8.41 8.63 -4.81
CA LEU A 143 -9.20 9.72 -4.24
C LEU A 143 -8.91 9.89 -2.75
N LEU A 144 -8.81 8.78 -2.01
CA LEU A 144 -8.48 8.81 -0.60
C LEU A 144 -7.09 9.41 -0.36
N SER A 145 -6.09 9.04 -1.17
CA SER A 145 -4.74 9.63 -1.12
C SER A 145 -4.74 11.12 -1.46
N ILE A 146 -5.50 11.56 -2.48
CA ILE A 146 -5.62 12.98 -2.84
C ILE A 146 -6.22 13.77 -1.67
N ILE A 147 -7.26 13.25 -1.03
CA ILE A 147 -7.90 13.91 0.13
C ILE A 147 -6.92 14.02 1.30
N GLN A 148 -6.17 12.96 1.62
CA GLN A 148 -5.14 12.98 2.67
C GLN A 148 -4.05 14.03 2.40
N ILE A 149 -3.54 14.08 1.16
CA ILE A 149 -2.53 15.06 0.73
C ILE A 149 -3.09 16.48 0.86
N ALA A 150 -4.28 16.72 0.32
CA ALA A 150 -4.92 18.04 0.35
C ALA A 150 -5.14 18.53 1.80
N LEU A 151 -5.74 17.70 2.65
CA LEU A 151 -6.02 18.07 4.04
C LEU A 151 -4.75 18.30 4.86
N TYR A 152 -3.68 17.54 4.59
CA TYR A 152 -2.38 17.74 5.22
C TYR A 152 -1.79 19.11 4.88
N TYR A 153 -1.74 19.50 3.60
CA TYR A 153 -1.18 20.78 3.18
C TYR A 153 -2.09 21.99 3.50
N ILE A 154 -3.39 21.80 3.60
CA ILE A 154 -4.33 22.83 4.11
C ILE A 154 -4.17 23.01 5.63
N GLY A 155 -3.61 22.03 6.35
CA GLY A 155 -3.46 22.06 7.80
C GLY A 155 -4.75 21.80 8.57
N TYR A 156 -5.72 21.10 7.97
CA TYR A 156 -7.05 20.88 8.55
C TYR A 156 -7.10 19.72 9.58
N ASN A 157 -6.10 19.64 10.47
CA ASN A 157 -5.90 18.49 11.36
C ASN A 157 -6.78 18.50 12.62
N LYS A 158 -6.94 19.66 13.28
CA LYS A 158 -7.60 19.77 14.60
C LYS A 158 -9.04 19.22 14.63
N PRO A 159 -9.90 19.43 13.61
CA PRO A 159 -11.26 18.89 13.62
C PRO A 159 -11.33 17.37 13.36
N LEU A 160 -10.28 16.79 12.78
CA LEU A 160 -10.29 15.44 12.23
C LEU A 160 -9.53 14.41 13.08
N ILE A 161 -8.50 14.84 13.80
CA ILE A 161 -7.66 13.98 14.64
C ILE A 161 -8.50 13.27 15.70
N PHE A 162 -8.13 12.04 16.07
CA PHE A 162 -8.70 11.39 17.23
C PHE A 162 -8.15 12.05 18.49
N ASP A 163 -9.00 12.77 19.19
CA ASP A 163 -8.71 13.46 20.44
C ASP A 163 -9.36 12.69 21.60
N HIS A 164 -8.54 12.12 22.48
CA HIS A 164 -9.00 11.31 23.60
C HIS A 164 -9.90 12.08 24.58
N LEU A 165 -9.79 13.42 24.62
CA LEU A 165 -10.65 14.29 25.44
C LEU A 165 -12.00 14.58 24.78
N ARG A 166 -12.17 14.23 23.49
CA ARG A 166 -13.37 14.51 22.69
C ARG A 166 -13.97 13.25 22.08
N ARG A 167 -13.93 12.14 22.80
CA ARG A 167 -14.50 10.85 22.38
C ARG A 167 -15.99 10.89 22.04
N TYR A 168 -16.74 11.84 22.59
CA TYR A 168 -18.15 12.07 22.23
C TYR A 168 -18.31 12.58 20.78
N GLU A 169 -17.26 13.13 20.16
CA GLU A 169 -17.22 13.51 18.75
C GLU A 169 -16.95 12.25 17.88
N VAL A 170 -17.97 11.38 17.76
CA VAL A 170 -17.86 10.02 17.20
C VAL A 170 -17.26 9.94 15.78
N TRP A 171 -17.31 11.01 14.99
CA TRP A 171 -16.68 11.03 13.67
C TRP A 171 -15.16 10.89 13.75
N ARG A 172 -14.53 11.27 14.87
CA ARG A 172 -13.08 11.21 15.09
C ARG A 172 -12.51 9.80 15.07
N TYR A 173 -13.31 8.77 15.35
CA TYR A 173 -12.93 7.36 15.20
C TYR A 173 -12.68 6.96 13.74
N MET A 174 -13.18 7.76 12.79
CA MET A 174 -12.98 7.58 11.35
C MET A 174 -12.07 8.67 10.77
N THR A 175 -12.34 9.94 11.06
CA THR A 175 -11.70 11.06 10.36
C THR A 175 -10.21 11.22 10.62
N TYR A 176 -9.67 10.59 11.67
CA TYR A 176 -8.23 10.61 11.96
C TYR A 176 -7.38 10.00 10.83
N MET A 177 -7.99 9.19 9.95
CA MET A 177 -7.33 8.65 8.76
C MET A 177 -6.82 9.74 7.79
N PHE A 178 -7.33 10.96 7.92
CA PHE A 178 -6.95 12.10 7.09
C PHE A 178 -5.86 12.99 7.70
N THR A 179 -5.53 12.81 8.98
CA THR A 179 -4.52 13.63 9.66
C THR A 179 -3.17 12.93 9.67
N HIS A 180 -2.08 13.66 9.55
CA HIS A 180 -0.73 13.10 9.58
C HIS A 180 0.20 14.01 10.38
N SER A 181 1.12 13.42 11.14
CA SER A 181 2.05 14.14 12.03
C SER A 181 3.30 14.68 11.33
N SER A 182 3.66 14.14 10.16
CA SER A 182 4.81 14.58 9.38
C SER A 182 4.67 14.23 7.90
N THR A 183 5.48 14.88 7.06
CA THR A 183 5.48 14.66 5.61
C THR A 183 5.91 13.23 5.28
N LEU A 184 6.88 12.68 6.03
CA LEU A 184 7.32 11.29 5.87
C LEU A 184 6.22 10.30 6.27
N HIS A 185 5.44 10.60 7.32
CA HIS A 185 4.31 9.76 7.74
C HIS A 185 3.22 9.73 6.66
N LEU A 186 2.85 10.88 6.10
CA LEU A 186 1.91 10.96 4.96
C LEU A 186 2.44 10.21 3.74
N PHE A 187 3.70 10.45 3.36
CA PHE A 187 4.32 9.83 2.20
C PHE A 187 4.30 8.29 2.28
N ASN A 188 4.73 7.73 3.42
CA ASN A 188 4.69 6.29 3.64
C ASN A 188 3.25 5.76 3.61
N ASN A 189 2.28 6.48 4.20
CA ASN A 189 0.88 6.06 4.18
C ASN A 189 0.34 5.96 2.75
N VAL A 190 0.53 7.00 1.94
CA VAL A 190 0.06 7.05 0.55
C VAL A 190 0.75 6.00 -0.31
N ILE A 191 2.06 5.80 -0.18
CA ILE A 191 2.79 4.79 -0.96
C ILE A 191 2.29 3.39 -0.63
N PHE A 192 2.19 3.00 0.64
CA PHE A 192 1.71 1.66 0.99
C PHE A 192 0.22 1.48 0.65
N GLN A 193 -0.60 2.51 0.82
CA GLN A 193 -2.01 2.51 0.40
C GLN A 193 -2.15 2.25 -1.09
N LEU A 194 -1.36 2.92 -1.94
CA LEU A 194 -1.42 2.72 -3.38
C LEU A 194 -0.75 1.41 -3.80
N ALA A 195 0.42 1.08 -3.25
CA ALA A 195 1.14 -0.14 -3.62
C ALA A 195 0.36 -1.40 -3.26
N VAL A 196 -0.27 -1.44 -2.08
CA VAL A 196 -0.93 -2.66 -1.56
C VAL A 196 -2.44 -2.62 -1.77
N GLY A 197 -3.06 -1.46 -1.58
CA GLY A 197 -4.49 -1.26 -1.66
C GLY A 197 -5.01 -1.14 -3.10
N LEU A 198 -4.30 -0.46 -4.00
CA LEU A 198 -4.79 -0.27 -5.38
C LEU A 198 -4.88 -1.60 -6.15
N PRO A 199 -3.89 -2.51 -6.12
CA PRO A 199 -4.04 -3.81 -6.77
C PRO A 199 -5.18 -4.64 -6.16
N LEU A 200 -5.40 -4.52 -4.84
CA LEU A 200 -6.53 -5.16 -4.17
C LEU A 200 -7.86 -4.57 -4.67
N GLU A 201 -7.94 -3.25 -4.86
CA GLU A 201 -9.12 -2.54 -5.39
C GLU A 201 -9.41 -2.95 -6.83
N MET A 202 -8.39 -3.10 -7.68
CA MET A 202 -8.57 -3.54 -9.07
C MET A 202 -9.25 -4.92 -9.17
N VAL A 203 -9.01 -5.79 -8.19
CA VAL A 203 -9.62 -7.13 -8.11
C VAL A 203 -10.98 -7.11 -7.43
N HIS A 204 -11.09 -6.44 -6.29
CA HIS A 204 -12.24 -6.57 -5.40
C HIS A 204 -13.22 -5.38 -5.48
N GLY A 205 -12.81 -4.29 -6.12
CA GLY A 205 -13.55 -3.04 -6.31
C GLY A 205 -13.77 -2.30 -5.00
N TRP A 206 -14.93 -1.65 -4.89
CA TRP A 206 -15.36 -0.84 -3.74
C TRP A 206 -15.24 -1.52 -2.36
N ARG A 207 -15.20 -2.86 -2.30
CA ARG A 207 -15.00 -3.63 -1.07
C ARG A 207 -13.74 -3.22 -0.32
N VAL A 208 -12.71 -2.79 -1.04
CA VAL A 208 -11.43 -2.39 -0.44
C VAL A 208 -11.57 -1.11 0.39
N ILE A 209 -12.45 -0.19 0.00
CA ILE A 209 -12.79 0.99 0.81
C ILE A 209 -13.45 0.58 2.12
N VAL A 210 -14.36 -0.40 2.09
CA VAL A 210 -14.99 -0.91 3.31
C VAL A 210 -13.96 -1.54 4.26
N ILE A 211 -13.02 -2.32 3.71
CA ILE A 211 -11.92 -2.90 4.49
C ILE A 211 -11.06 -1.81 5.12
N TYR A 212 -10.68 -0.78 4.36
CA TYR A 212 -9.91 0.34 4.87
C TYR A 212 -10.65 1.04 6.01
N CYS A 213 -11.92 1.37 5.82
CA CYS A 213 -12.76 2.00 6.83
C CYS A 213 -12.93 1.13 8.07
N ALA A 214 -13.13 -0.18 7.91
CA ALA A 214 -13.21 -1.11 9.03
C ALA A 214 -11.88 -1.21 9.79
N GLY A 215 -10.75 -1.17 9.07
CA GLY A 215 -9.42 -1.12 9.65
C GLY A 215 -9.18 0.16 10.46
N VAL A 216 -9.60 1.31 9.93
CA VAL A 216 -9.54 2.61 10.62
C VAL A 216 -10.40 2.60 11.88
N LEU A 217 -11.66 2.14 11.79
CA LEU A 217 -12.55 2.04 12.94
C LEU A 217 -12.01 1.06 14.00
N GLY A 218 -11.50 -0.09 13.56
CA GLY A 218 -10.87 -1.05 14.45
C GLY A 218 -9.63 -0.48 15.13
N GLY A 219 -8.77 0.22 14.38
CA GLY A 219 -7.57 0.84 14.91
C GLY A 219 -7.87 1.87 16.00
N SER A 220 -8.84 2.77 15.78
CA SER A 220 -9.23 3.76 16.78
C SER A 220 -9.87 3.13 18.02
N LEU A 221 -10.74 2.13 17.85
CA LEU A 221 -11.37 1.44 18.99
C LEU A 221 -10.38 0.61 19.82
N PHE A 222 -9.46 -0.10 19.18
CA PHE A 222 -8.40 -0.83 19.91
C PHE A 222 -7.52 0.14 20.70
N GLN A 223 -7.09 1.22 20.04
CA GLN A 223 -6.27 2.24 20.68
C GLN A 223 -6.99 2.90 21.86
N SER A 224 -8.25 3.32 21.67
CA SER A 224 -9.00 4.06 22.68
C SER A 224 -9.32 3.24 23.93
N VAL A 225 -9.43 1.91 23.79
CA VAL A 225 -9.68 0.99 24.90
C VAL A 225 -8.38 0.61 25.64
N ILE A 226 -7.27 0.40 24.92
CA ILE A 226 -6.00 -0.06 25.52
C ILE A 226 -5.18 1.10 26.07
N TYR A 227 -5.13 2.22 25.36
CA TYR A 227 -4.39 3.43 25.71
C TYR A 227 -5.32 4.63 25.72
N PRO A 228 -6.12 4.79 26.80
CA PRO A 228 -7.22 5.72 26.78
C PRO A 228 -6.82 7.20 26.75
N ASP A 229 -5.61 7.53 27.16
CA ASP A 229 -5.14 8.92 27.30
C ASP A 229 -4.31 9.40 26.11
N GLU A 230 -4.30 8.65 25.00
CA GLU A 230 -3.49 8.99 23.83
C GLU A 230 -4.31 9.39 22.60
N ASN A 231 -3.83 10.39 21.87
CA ASN A 231 -4.40 10.83 20.60
C ASN A 231 -3.97 9.92 19.45
N LEU A 232 -4.78 9.81 18.41
CA LEU A 232 -4.47 8.99 17.22
C LEU A 232 -4.56 9.82 15.93
N THR A 233 -3.60 9.60 15.05
CA THR A 233 -3.48 10.29 13.76
C THR A 233 -2.89 9.34 12.71
N GLY A 234 -3.34 9.45 11.47
CA GLY A 234 -2.81 8.70 10.33
C GLY A 234 -3.72 7.56 9.88
N GLY A 235 -3.86 7.42 8.56
CA GLY A 235 -4.63 6.34 7.92
C GLY A 235 -3.95 4.96 7.95
N SER A 236 -2.94 4.77 8.79
CA SER A 236 -2.06 3.60 8.76
C SER A 236 -2.74 2.33 9.26
N ALA A 237 -3.69 2.41 10.20
CA ALA A 237 -4.54 1.27 10.56
C ALA A 237 -5.32 0.70 9.35
N GLY A 238 -5.79 1.58 8.46
CA GLY A 238 -6.42 1.20 7.19
C GLY A 238 -5.43 0.51 6.24
N VAL A 239 -4.18 0.99 6.16
CA VAL A 239 -3.12 0.31 5.38
C VAL A 239 -2.80 -1.08 5.94
N HIS A 240 -2.72 -1.22 7.27
CA HIS A 240 -2.51 -2.52 7.91
C HIS A 240 -3.65 -3.51 7.64
N SER A 241 -4.87 -3.00 7.46
CA SER A 241 -6.00 -3.82 7.04
C SER A 241 -5.83 -4.41 5.62
N PHE A 242 -5.09 -3.74 4.73
CA PHE A 242 -4.82 -4.29 3.39
C PHE A 242 -3.87 -5.47 3.41
N PHE A 243 -2.82 -5.43 4.23
CA PHE A 243 -1.90 -6.55 4.36
C PHE A 243 -2.64 -7.82 4.78
N THR A 244 -3.53 -7.72 5.76
CA THR A 244 -4.32 -8.86 6.21
C THR A 244 -5.52 -9.18 5.34
N ALA A 245 -6.02 -8.21 4.56
CA ALA A 245 -7.01 -8.48 3.51
C ALA A 245 -6.41 -9.32 2.36
N HIS A 246 -5.14 -9.14 2.01
CA HIS A 246 -4.46 -10.06 1.10
C HIS A 246 -4.36 -11.47 1.68
N ILE A 247 -4.04 -11.59 2.99
CA ILE A 247 -4.08 -12.88 3.70
C ILE A 247 -5.50 -13.49 3.63
N ALA A 248 -6.55 -12.68 3.82
CA ALA A 248 -7.93 -13.13 3.67
C ALA A 248 -8.23 -13.64 2.25
N THR A 249 -7.79 -12.92 1.21
CA THR A 249 -7.90 -13.38 -0.18
C THR A 249 -7.21 -14.73 -0.38
N VAL A 250 -6.03 -14.94 0.24
CA VAL A 250 -5.32 -16.22 0.19
C VAL A 250 -6.08 -17.34 0.89
N ILE A 251 -6.61 -17.09 2.08
CA ILE A 251 -7.39 -18.08 2.84
C ILE A 251 -8.62 -18.52 2.03
N MET A 252 -9.32 -17.55 1.43
CA MET A 252 -10.57 -17.80 0.71
C MET A 252 -10.38 -18.37 -0.70
N ASN A 253 -9.17 -18.25 -1.27
CA ASN A 253 -8.88 -18.66 -2.65
C ASN A 253 -7.58 -19.50 -2.74
N TRP A 254 -7.33 -20.33 -1.72
CA TRP A 254 -6.06 -21.05 -1.55
C TRP A 254 -5.64 -21.87 -2.77
N ARG A 255 -6.60 -22.49 -3.46
CA ARG A 255 -6.33 -23.38 -4.61
C ARG A 255 -6.14 -22.61 -5.91
N GLU A 256 -6.66 -21.40 -5.97
CA GLU A 256 -6.67 -20.54 -7.15
C GLU A 256 -5.43 -19.63 -7.20
N ILE A 257 -4.81 -19.36 -6.04
CA ILE A 257 -3.58 -18.57 -5.98
C ILE A 257 -2.36 -19.39 -6.38
N SER A 258 -1.50 -18.77 -7.20
CA SER A 258 -0.27 -19.39 -7.72
C SER A 258 0.78 -19.69 -6.63
N GLN A 259 0.95 -18.77 -5.67
CA GLN A 259 1.98 -18.85 -4.61
C GLN A 259 1.40 -18.45 -3.24
N PRO A 260 0.43 -19.19 -2.69
CA PRO A 260 -0.30 -18.78 -1.49
C PRO A 260 0.60 -18.69 -0.26
N ILE A 261 1.52 -19.65 -0.08
CA ILE A 261 2.48 -19.64 1.03
C ILE A 261 3.41 -18.43 0.97
N ALA A 262 3.91 -18.08 -0.23
CA ALA A 262 4.81 -16.94 -0.39
C ALA A 262 4.10 -15.62 -0.09
N GLN A 263 2.83 -15.46 -0.50
CA GLN A 263 2.02 -14.30 -0.14
C GLN A 263 1.75 -14.23 1.37
N LEU A 264 1.40 -15.36 2.01
CA LEU A 264 1.22 -15.40 3.47
C LEU A 264 2.49 -14.99 4.22
N ILE A 265 3.65 -15.49 3.79
CA ILE A 265 4.93 -15.13 4.38
C ILE A 265 5.20 -13.65 4.14
N PHE A 266 5.06 -13.16 2.91
CA PHE A 266 5.35 -11.77 2.56
C PHE A 266 4.50 -10.78 3.40
N PHE A 267 3.18 -10.99 3.44
CA PHE A 267 2.27 -10.11 4.15
C PHE A 267 2.26 -10.30 5.66
N GLY A 268 2.40 -11.54 6.12
CA GLY A 268 2.55 -11.86 7.54
C GLY A 268 3.85 -11.27 8.11
N PHE A 269 4.96 -11.48 7.41
CA PHE A 269 6.26 -10.92 7.79
C PHE A 269 6.21 -9.39 7.86
N PHE A 270 5.69 -8.72 6.82
CA PHE A 270 5.60 -7.27 6.82
C PHE A 270 4.75 -6.74 8.00
N THR A 271 3.59 -7.36 8.25
CA THR A 271 2.70 -6.97 9.36
C THR A 271 3.37 -7.14 10.73
N VAL A 272 4.04 -8.27 10.95
CA VAL A 272 4.72 -8.57 12.21
C VAL A 272 5.94 -7.67 12.39
N CYS A 273 6.80 -7.57 11.38
CA CYS A 273 8.01 -6.76 11.45
C CYS A 273 7.72 -5.28 11.67
N ASP A 274 6.71 -4.72 11.00
CA ASP A 274 6.32 -3.32 11.22
C ASP A 274 5.85 -3.10 12.67
N THR A 275 4.99 -3.99 13.19
CA THR A 275 4.48 -3.93 14.56
C THR A 275 5.62 -4.04 15.58
N VAL A 276 6.52 -5.03 15.39
CA VAL A 276 7.66 -5.29 16.27
C VAL A 276 8.68 -4.16 16.21
N TYR A 277 9.00 -3.67 15.02
CA TYR A 277 9.94 -2.56 14.83
C TYR A 277 9.45 -1.30 15.55
N LYS A 278 8.16 -0.96 15.44
CA LYS A 278 7.57 0.19 16.13
C LYS A 278 7.57 -0.01 17.65
N TYR A 279 7.21 -1.21 18.12
CA TYR A 279 7.26 -1.56 19.54
C TYR A 279 8.67 -1.39 20.13
N ILE A 280 9.70 -1.90 19.44
CA ILE A 280 11.10 -1.82 19.90
C ILE A 280 11.63 -0.37 19.81
N THR A 281 11.34 0.33 18.72
CA THR A 281 11.92 1.65 18.42
C THR A 281 11.30 2.77 19.24
N TYR A 282 9.97 2.72 19.45
CA TYR A 282 9.23 3.81 20.10
C TYR A 282 8.73 3.47 21.50
N GLY A 283 8.76 2.20 21.91
CA GLY A 283 8.32 1.76 23.23
C GLY A 283 6.96 2.34 23.64
N ASN A 284 6.84 2.71 24.92
CA ASN A 284 5.67 3.39 25.50
C ASN A 284 5.64 4.92 25.24
N GLN A 285 6.52 5.49 24.41
CA GLN A 285 6.54 6.95 24.16
C GLN A 285 5.74 7.38 22.92
N ASN A 286 5.48 6.47 21.98
CA ASN A 286 4.50 6.65 20.89
C ASN A 286 3.65 5.37 20.71
N SER A 287 3.08 4.89 21.82
CA SER A 287 2.25 3.67 21.93
C SER A 287 1.06 3.67 20.95
N THR A 288 0.62 4.87 20.56
CA THR A 288 -0.47 5.17 19.60
C THR A 288 -0.44 4.38 18.31
N SER A 289 0.74 4.05 17.79
CA SER A 289 0.83 3.55 16.43
C SER A 289 0.60 2.04 16.33
N TYR A 290 1.19 1.21 17.20
CA TYR A 290 1.23 -0.24 16.94
C TYR A 290 -0.06 -0.95 17.35
N ILE A 291 -0.77 -0.49 18.38
CA ILE A 291 -2.08 -1.06 18.76
C ILE A 291 -3.13 -0.71 17.70
N ALA A 292 -3.13 0.53 17.20
CA ALA A 292 -4.00 0.91 16.10
C ALA A 292 -3.71 0.06 14.84
N HIS A 293 -2.44 -0.24 14.55
CA HIS A 293 -2.04 -1.12 13.44
C HIS A 293 -2.51 -2.56 13.64
N LEU A 294 -2.40 -3.09 14.85
CA LEU A 294 -2.93 -4.40 15.21
C LEU A 294 -4.45 -4.47 15.06
N GLY A 295 -5.18 -3.48 15.58
CA GLY A 295 -6.64 -3.39 15.45
C GLY A 295 -7.08 -3.32 13.98
N GLY A 296 -6.36 -2.54 13.18
CA GLY A 296 -6.56 -2.46 11.73
C GLY A 296 -6.29 -3.78 11.02
N ALA A 297 -5.20 -4.48 11.36
CA ALA A 297 -4.84 -5.78 10.82
C ALA A 297 -5.89 -6.85 11.16
N ILE A 298 -6.37 -6.91 12.40
CA ILE A 298 -7.41 -7.87 12.83
C ILE A 298 -8.71 -7.60 12.05
N CYS A 299 -9.16 -6.35 11.97
CA CYS A 299 -10.38 -5.99 11.24
C CYS A 299 -10.24 -6.27 9.74
N GLY A 300 -9.08 -5.97 9.14
CA GLY A 300 -8.80 -6.27 7.74
C GLY A 300 -8.88 -7.75 7.41
N LEU A 301 -8.38 -8.63 8.30
CA LEU A 301 -8.48 -10.07 8.12
C LEU A 301 -9.94 -10.53 8.18
N LEU A 302 -10.65 -10.14 9.24
CA LEU A 302 -12.00 -10.63 9.51
C LEU A 302 -13.01 -10.10 8.48
N VAL A 303 -12.98 -8.80 8.22
CA VAL A 303 -13.85 -8.18 7.22
C VAL A 303 -13.45 -8.64 5.81
N GLY A 304 -12.14 -8.79 5.55
CA GLY A 304 -11.63 -9.31 4.29
C GLY A 304 -12.19 -10.69 3.95
N VAL A 305 -12.16 -11.63 4.91
CA VAL A 305 -12.73 -12.98 4.76
C VAL A 305 -14.22 -12.92 4.41
N ASN A 306 -14.91 -11.91 4.94
CA ASN A 306 -16.36 -11.78 4.82
C ASN A 306 -16.81 -11.16 3.50
N ILE A 307 -16.11 -10.14 3.01
CA ILE A 307 -16.60 -9.32 1.90
C ILE A 307 -15.83 -9.50 0.59
N LEU A 308 -14.56 -9.95 0.65
CA LEU A 308 -13.74 -10.14 -0.55
C LEU A 308 -14.30 -11.25 -1.43
N ARG A 309 -13.91 -11.23 -2.70
CA ARG A 309 -14.40 -12.19 -3.70
C ARG A 309 -13.87 -13.59 -3.36
N ASN A 310 -14.78 -14.55 -3.19
CA ASN A 310 -14.47 -15.96 -3.20
C ASN A 310 -14.80 -16.53 -4.59
N LEU A 311 -13.78 -17.01 -5.29
CA LEU A 311 -13.88 -17.49 -6.67
C LEU A 311 -14.68 -18.79 -6.77
N ARG A 312 -14.54 -19.67 -5.76
CA ARG A 312 -15.21 -20.96 -5.74
C ARG A 312 -15.52 -21.36 -4.32
N GLU A 313 -16.74 -21.06 -3.90
CA GLU A 313 -17.20 -21.41 -2.57
C GLU A 313 -17.12 -22.91 -2.27
N THR A 314 -16.34 -23.24 -1.24
CA THR A 314 -16.34 -24.55 -0.60
C THR A 314 -17.06 -24.52 0.74
N ARG A 315 -17.44 -25.70 1.25
CA ARG A 315 -18.07 -25.81 2.59
C ARG A 315 -17.15 -25.30 3.71
N VAL A 316 -15.85 -25.52 3.58
CA VAL A 316 -14.85 -25.09 4.57
C VAL A 316 -14.76 -23.57 4.59
N GLU A 317 -14.66 -22.92 3.42
CA GLU A 317 -14.63 -21.46 3.32
C GLU A 317 -15.91 -20.82 3.88
N ARG A 318 -17.08 -21.44 3.69
CA ARG A 318 -18.33 -20.97 4.28
C ARG A 318 -18.34 -21.05 5.80
N ILE A 319 -17.73 -22.09 6.38
CA ILE A 319 -17.56 -22.20 7.83
C ILE A 319 -16.61 -21.13 8.34
N ILE A 320 -15.47 -20.92 7.66
CA ILE A 320 -14.51 -19.86 7.98
C ILE A 320 -15.17 -18.48 7.92
N TRP A 321 -16.01 -18.24 6.91
CA TRP A 321 -16.79 -17.02 6.75
C TRP A 321 -17.67 -16.75 7.98
N TRP A 322 -18.48 -17.74 8.40
CA TRP A 322 -19.35 -17.59 9.57
C TRP A 322 -18.60 -17.41 10.88
N ILE A 323 -17.52 -18.17 11.10
CA ILE A 323 -16.65 -18.00 12.27
C ILE A 323 -16.09 -16.57 12.30
N SER A 324 -15.58 -16.10 11.17
CA SER A 324 -15.02 -14.76 11.05
C SER A 324 -16.08 -13.67 11.29
N PHE A 325 -17.30 -13.83 10.77
CA PHE A 325 -18.42 -12.92 11.02
C PHE A 325 -18.77 -12.81 12.50
N VAL A 326 -18.88 -13.96 13.19
CA VAL A 326 -19.21 -14.02 14.62
C VAL A 326 -18.10 -13.40 15.46
N ILE A 327 -16.84 -13.73 15.18
CA ILE A 327 -15.69 -13.15 15.89
C ILE A 327 -15.66 -11.63 15.72
N TYR A 328 -15.81 -11.13 14.49
CA TYR A 328 -15.84 -9.68 14.24
C TYR A 328 -16.97 -9.00 15.01
N THR A 329 -18.18 -9.57 14.98
CA THR A 329 -19.34 -9.02 15.67
C THR A 329 -19.11 -8.94 17.17
N ILE A 330 -18.63 -10.02 17.80
CA ILE A 330 -18.33 -10.06 19.24
C ILE A 330 -17.24 -9.04 19.59
N LEU A 331 -16.17 -8.97 18.78
CA LEU A 331 -15.07 -8.04 18.98
C LEU A 331 -15.55 -6.58 18.95
N MET A 332 -16.32 -6.20 17.93
CA MET A 332 -16.83 -4.83 17.79
C MET A 332 -17.80 -4.46 18.90
N ILE A 333 -18.73 -5.36 19.27
CA ILE A 333 -19.65 -5.13 20.40
C ILE A 333 -18.86 -4.92 21.70
N THR A 334 -17.84 -5.75 21.93
CA THR A 334 -17.01 -5.67 23.14
C THR A 334 -16.25 -4.34 23.21
N LEU A 335 -15.56 -3.96 22.14
CA LEU A 335 -14.79 -2.71 22.09
C LEU A 335 -15.68 -1.47 22.23
N ILE A 336 -16.83 -1.45 21.53
CA ILE A 336 -17.78 -0.33 21.64
C ILE A 336 -18.35 -0.25 23.07
N SER A 337 -18.68 -1.37 23.69
CA SER A 337 -19.19 -1.40 25.07
C SER A 337 -18.14 -0.90 26.07
N LEU A 338 -16.87 -1.32 25.91
CA LEU A 338 -15.76 -0.85 26.73
C LEU A 338 -15.51 0.65 26.52
N GLU A 339 -15.59 1.13 25.28
CA GLU A 339 -15.44 2.54 24.95
C GLU A 339 -16.55 3.40 25.59
N ILE A 340 -17.80 2.94 25.55
CA ILE A 340 -18.91 3.60 26.24
C ILE A 340 -18.67 3.62 27.75
N ALA A 341 -18.21 2.50 28.33
CA ALA A 341 -17.89 2.44 29.76
C ALA A 341 -16.78 3.43 30.13
N LEU A 342 -15.68 3.48 29.36
CA LEU A 342 -14.58 4.42 29.58
C LEU A 342 -15.07 5.87 29.54
N ASN A 343 -15.92 6.23 28.57
CA ASN A 343 -16.51 7.56 28.49
C ASN A 343 -17.37 7.90 29.72
N VAL A 344 -18.15 6.95 30.25
CA VAL A 344 -18.96 7.18 31.46
C VAL A 344 -18.09 7.32 32.72
N PHE A 345 -16.99 6.55 32.83
CA PHE A 345 -16.17 6.51 34.04
C PHE A 345 -15.07 7.59 34.08
N HIS A 346 -14.48 7.99 32.95
CA HIS A 346 -13.46 9.06 32.89
C HIS A 346 -14.05 10.48 32.88
N LEU A 347 -15.36 10.65 32.63
CA LEU A 347 -16.04 11.94 32.77
C LEU A 347 -16.35 12.35 34.23
N ARG A 348 -15.83 11.64 35.23
CA ARG A 348 -15.80 12.14 36.61
C ARG A 348 -14.50 12.89 36.82
N PRO A 349 -14.46 14.23 36.71
CA PRO A 349 -13.33 14.96 37.23
C PRO A 349 -13.22 14.61 38.72
N THR A 350 -12.05 14.15 39.14
CA THR A 350 -11.67 14.21 40.54
C THR A 350 -11.79 15.68 40.94
N SER A 351 -12.80 15.94 41.76
CA SER A 351 -13.14 17.23 42.39
C SER A 351 -11.94 17.92 43.01
#